data_AF-A0A077ZCS4-F1
#
_entry.id   AF-A0A077ZCS4-F1
#
_cell.length_a   1.000
_cell.length_b   1.000
_cell.length_c   1.000
_cell.angle_alpha   90.00
_cell.angle_beta   90.00
_cell.angle_gamma   90.00
#
_symmetry.space_group_name_H-M   'P 1'
#
loop_
_entity.id
_entity.type
_entity.pdbx_description
1 polymer ?
#
loop_
_entity_poly.entity_id
_entity_poly.type
_entity_poly.pdbx_seq_one_letter_code
_entity_poly.pdbx_strand_id
1 'polypeptide(L)'
;MTIVLKPAKDTSFTWFATVYSRMRVVLHAPPVAMAVNSKTCFINAVEFAQDCLGCTELYVDFSKSRPDCSTLIRTFSYFSFRLTSPGKAPFQTSEGFVVMTYSDL
;
A
#
# COMPACT_ATOMS: atom_id res chain seq x y z
N MET A 1 6.04 12.95 -4.74
CA MET A 1 6.57 12.28 -5.96
C MET A 1 5.87 10.94 -6.10
N THR A 2 5.37 10.59 -7.27
CA THR A 2 4.76 9.26 -7.49
C THR A 2 5.76 8.38 -8.23
N ILE A 3 6.03 7.20 -7.68
CA ILE A 3 6.88 6.17 -8.28
C ILE A 3 5.99 4.99 -8.68
N VAL A 4 6.39 4.32 -9.77
CA VAL A 4 5.70 3.14 -10.28
C VAL A 4 6.58 1.94 -10.02
N LEU A 5 6.12 1.02 -9.17
CA LEU A 5 6.80 -0.23 -8.89
C LEU A 5 6.31 -1.27 -9.88
N LYS A 6 7.17 -1.61 -10.84
CA LYS A 6 6.93 -2.68 -11.80
C LYS A 6 7.67 -3.94 -11.35
N PRO A 7 7.05 -5.13 -11.47
CA PRO A 7 7.70 -6.37 -11.13
C PRO A 7 8.86 -6.65 -12.10
N ALA A 8 9.93 -7.26 -11.60
CA ALA A 8 11.13 -7.58 -12.38
C ALA A 8 10.88 -8.68 -13.44
N LYS A 9 9.85 -9.51 -13.23
CA LYS A 9 9.39 -10.55 -14.15
C LYS A 9 8.05 -10.15 -14.74
N ASP A 10 7.82 -10.52 -15.99
CA ASP A 10 6.64 -10.22 -16.81
C ASP A 10 5.33 -10.65 -16.13
N THR A 11 4.89 -9.85 -15.17
CA THR A 11 3.69 -10.06 -14.37
C THR A 11 2.90 -8.78 -14.41
N SER A 12 1.59 -8.91 -14.62
CA SER A 12 0.69 -7.83 -15.02
C SER A 12 0.29 -6.87 -13.89
N PHE A 13 0.97 -6.88 -12.75
CA PHE A 13 0.55 -6.14 -11.56
C PHE A 13 1.51 -5.00 -11.28
N THR A 14 1.03 -3.77 -11.46
CA THR A 14 1.78 -2.55 -11.17
C THR A 14 1.26 -1.93 -9.89
N TRP A 15 2.17 -1.67 -8.94
CA TRP A 15 1.85 -0.89 -7.76
C TRP A 15 2.26 0.56 -7.97
N PHE A 16 1.39 1.48 -7.60
CA PHE A 16 1.72 2.90 -7.55
C PHE A 16 2.08 3.26 -6.13
N ALA A 17 3.10 4.08 -5.94
CA ALA A 17 3.44 4.58 -4.62
C ALA A 17 3.64 6.10 -4.66
N THR A 18 3.11 6.79 -3.66
CA THR A 18 3.34 8.22 -3.47
C THR A 18 4.28 8.43 -2.29
N VAL A 19 5.41 9.07 -2.57
CA VAL A 19 6.39 9.50 -1.56
C VAL A 19 6.02 10.91 -1.13
N TYR A 20 5.61 11.06 0.13
CA TYR A 20 5.21 12.33 0.74
C TYR A 20 6.39 13.04 1.44
N SER A 21 7.27 12.26 2.06
CA SER A 21 8.53 12.74 2.66
C SER A 21 9.57 11.62 2.60
N ARG A 22 10.83 11.88 3.01
CA ARG A 22 11.89 10.84 3.02
C ARG A 22 11.51 9.60 3.82
N MET A 23 10.57 9.72 4.76
CA MET A 23 10.23 8.64 5.68
C MET A 23 8.84 8.06 5.43
N ARG A 24 8.05 8.62 4.50
CA ARG A 24 6.62 8.30 4.33
C ARG A 24 6.27 7.91 2.91
N VAL A 25 5.77 6.69 2.77
CA VAL A 25 5.34 6.13 1.49
C VAL A 25 3.91 5.60 1.62
N VAL A 26 3.09 5.90 0.63
CA VAL A 26 1.74 5.32 0.48
C VAL A 26 1.74 4.42 -0.74
N LEU A 27 1.42 3.15 -0.55
CA LEU A 27 1.19 2.18 -1.61
C LEU A 27 -0.30 2.20 -2.00
N HIS A 28 -0.58 2.36 -3.28
CA HIS A 28 -1.95 2.36 -3.80
C HIS A 28 -2.29 0.96 -4.33
N ALA A 29 -3.30 0.31 -3.73
CA ALA A 29 -3.66 -1.05 -4.13
C ALA A 29 -4.31 -1.07 -5.54
N PRO A 30 -3.82 -1.90 -6.47
CA PRO A 30 -4.31 -1.92 -7.85
C PRO A 30 -5.75 -2.44 -7.96
N PRO A 31 -6.56 -1.98 -8.95
CA PRO A 31 -7.99 -2.33 -9.07
C PRO A 31 -8.30 -3.82 -9.23
N VAL A 32 -7.35 -4.58 -9.80
CA VAL A 32 -7.54 -6.02 -10.05
C VAL A 32 -7.36 -6.76 -8.73
N ALA A 33 -8.28 -7.69 -8.43
CA ALA A 33 -8.18 -8.59 -7.30
C ALA A 33 -6.76 -9.13 -7.19
N MET A 34 -6.20 -9.06 -5.98
CA MET A 34 -4.88 -9.55 -5.62
C MET A 34 -4.71 -11.01 -6.10
N ALA A 35 -4.21 -11.20 -7.33
CA ALA A 35 -3.93 -12.52 -7.87
C ALA A 35 -2.78 -13.16 -7.09
N VAL A 36 -2.54 -14.46 -7.28
CA VAL A 36 -1.48 -15.22 -6.56
C VAL A 36 -0.11 -14.50 -6.55
N ASN A 37 0.24 -13.80 -7.64
CA ASN A 37 1.51 -13.06 -7.76
C ASN A 37 1.52 -11.69 -7.07
N SER A 38 0.38 -11.20 -6.59
CA SER A 38 0.28 -9.91 -5.91
C SER A 38 1.01 -9.93 -4.57
N LYS A 39 1.08 -11.08 -3.88
CA LYS A 39 1.79 -11.22 -2.61
C LYS A 39 3.29 -10.91 -2.77
N THR A 40 3.95 -11.57 -3.71
CA THR A 40 5.39 -11.34 -3.96
C THR A 40 5.63 -9.91 -4.41
N CYS A 41 4.79 -9.38 -5.30
CA CYS A 41 4.92 -8.01 -5.77
C CYS A 41 4.73 -6.99 -4.63
N PHE A 42 3.79 -7.25 -3.71
CA PHE A 42 3.56 -6.44 -2.52
C PHE A 42 4.73 -6.50 -1.54
N ILE A 43 5.26 -7.69 -1.23
CA ILE A 43 6.43 -7.86 -0.36
C ILE A 43 7.63 -7.08 -0.93
N ASN A 44 7.92 -7.25 -2.22
CA ASN A 44 8.99 -6.50 -2.87
C ASN A 44 8.77 -4.98 -2.82
N ALA A 45 7.52 -4.52 -2.90
CA ALA A 45 7.20 -3.10 -2.79
C ALA A 45 7.43 -2.55 -1.38
N VAL A 46 7.11 -3.34 -0.35
CA VAL A 46 7.36 -3.02 1.07
C VAL A 46 8.87 -2.98 1.33
N GLU A 47 9.62 -4.02 0.93
CA GLU A 47 11.08 -4.11 1.05
C GLU A 47 11.77 -2.94 0.32
N PHE A 48 11.34 -2.64 -0.91
CA PHE A 48 11.88 -1.49 -1.65
C PHE A 48 11.63 -0.17 -0.92
N ALA A 49 10.44 0.03 -0.36
CA ALA A 49 10.15 1.24 0.40
C ALA A 49 11.04 1.36 1.65
N GLN A 50 11.24 0.26 2.39
CA GLN A 50 12.04 0.27 3.63
C GLN A 50 13.54 0.37 3.32
N ASP A 51 14.07 -0.57 2.54
CA ASP A 51 15.52 -0.73 2.34
C ASP A 51 16.09 0.30 1.37
N CYS A 52 15.39 0.56 0.27
CA CYS A 52 15.90 1.44 -0.78
C CYS A 52 15.52 2.90 -0.58
N LEU A 53 14.33 3.19 -0.04
CA LEU A 53 13.89 4.57 0.22
C LEU A 53 14.14 5.02 1.67
N GLY A 54 14.48 4.12 2.59
CA GLY A 54 14.64 4.45 4.01
C GLY A 54 13.32 4.84 4.68
N CYS A 55 12.19 4.31 4.18
CA CYS A 55 10.86 4.64 4.69
C CYS A 55 10.64 4.06 6.10
N THR A 56 10.28 4.91 7.06
CA THR A 56 9.95 4.50 8.44
C THR A 56 8.45 4.54 8.73
N GLU A 57 7.63 4.95 7.77
CA GLU A 57 6.17 5.05 7.90
C GLU A 57 5.52 4.61 6.58
N LEU A 58 5.07 3.36 6.53
CA LEU A 58 4.46 2.78 5.33
C LEU A 58 2.93 2.71 5.47
N TYR A 59 2.24 3.18 4.43
CA TYR A 59 0.78 3.13 4.34
C TYR A 59 0.34 2.37 3.09
N VAL A 60 -0.87 1.83 3.15
CA VAL A 60 -1.59 1.34 1.97
C VAL A 60 -2.95 1.99 1.89
N ASP A 61 -3.38 2.38 0.69
CA ASP A 61 -4.71 2.90 0.45
C ASP A 61 -5.45 2.17 -0.69
N PHE A 62 -6.78 2.24 -0.63
CA PHE A 62 -7.67 1.74 -1.67
C PHE A 62 -9.08 2.32 -1.50
N SER A 63 -9.84 2.36 -2.59
CA SER A 63 -11.23 2.83 -2.54
C SER A 63 -12.13 1.93 -1.68
N LYS A 64 -12.96 2.55 -0.85
CA LYS A 64 -14.05 1.92 -0.09
C LYS A 64 -15.12 1.29 -0.98
N SER A 65 -15.28 1.78 -2.21
CA SER A 65 -16.29 1.29 -3.16
C SER A 65 -15.93 -0.04 -3.83
N ARG A 66 -14.74 -0.59 -3.54
CA ARG A 66 -14.31 -1.85 -4.13
C ARG A 66 -15.10 -3.05 -3.59
N PRO A 67 -15.51 -4.00 -4.46
CA PRO A 67 -16.20 -5.21 -4.01
C PRO A 67 -15.31 -6.10 -3.12
N ASP A 68 -13.99 -6.06 -3.30
CA ASP A 68 -13.00 -6.80 -2.52
C ASP A 68 -12.46 -6.01 -1.31
N CYS A 69 -13.05 -4.87 -0.95
CA CYS A 69 -12.61 -4.00 0.16
C CYS A 69 -12.42 -4.77 1.48
N SER A 70 -13.40 -5.60 1.87
CA SER A 70 -13.29 -6.39 3.11
C SER A 70 -12.18 -7.44 3.06
N THR A 71 -11.91 -8.00 1.88
CA THR A 71 -10.81 -8.96 1.67
C THR A 71 -9.47 -8.25 1.79
N LEU A 72 -9.31 -7.09 1.15
CA LEU A 72 -8.11 -6.26 1.25
C LEU A 72 -7.79 -5.88 2.70
N ILE A 73 -8.80 -5.42 3.46
CA ILE A 73 -8.61 -5.10 4.89
C ILE A 73 -8.06 -6.32 5.64
N ARG A 74 -8.65 -7.51 5.45
CA ARG A 74 -8.17 -8.73 6.11
C ARG A 74 -6.76 -9.11 5.67
N THR A 75 -6.47 -9.03 4.39
CA THR A 75 -5.15 -9.38 3.84
C THR A 75 -4.07 -8.44 4.36
N PHE A 76 -4.27 -7.13 4.32
CA PHE A 76 -3.28 -6.20 4.87
C PHE A 76 -3.19 -6.30 6.39
N SER A 77 -4.29 -6.62 7.09
CA SER A 77 -4.24 -6.90 8.53
C SER A 77 -3.36 -8.11 8.87
N TYR A 78 -3.36 -9.14 8.02
CA TYR A 78 -2.44 -10.27 8.12
C TYR A 78 -0.98 -9.85 7.93
N PHE A 79 -0.72 -8.89 7.05
CA PHE A 79 0.60 -8.27 6.86
C PHE A 79 0.90 -7.14 7.87
N SER A 80 0.35 -7.20 9.09
CA SER A 80 0.60 -6.22 10.15
C SER A 80 0.19 -4.76 9.84
N PHE A 81 -0.69 -4.54 8.85
CA PHE A 81 -1.32 -3.24 8.68
C PHE A 81 -2.52 -3.08 9.63
N ARG A 82 -2.77 -1.85 10.07
CA ARG A 82 -3.92 -1.48 10.91
C ARG A 82 -4.67 -0.34 10.23
N LEU A 83 -6.00 -0.32 10.36
CA LEU A 83 -6.79 0.82 9.89
C LEU A 83 -6.26 2.12 10.53
N THR A 84 -5.98 3.12 9.71
CA THR A 84 -5.59 4.45 10.18
C THR A 84 -6.84 5.21 10.58
N SER A 85 -6.87 5.74 11.81
CA SER A 85 -7.99 6.55 12.27
C SER A 85 -8.16 7.80 11.38
N PRO A 86 -9.40 8.27 11.14
CA PRO A 86 -9.63 9.52 10.42
C PRO A 86 -8.82 10.67 11.03
N GLY A 87 -8.15 11.45 10.16
CA GLY A 87 -7.30 12.58 10.58
C GLY A 87 -5.91 12.21 11.12
N LYS A 88 -5.58 10.93 11.30
CA LYS A 88 -4.21 10.51 11.68
C LYS A 88 -3.28 10.26 10.50
N ALA A 89 -3.82 10.09 9.29
CA ALA A 89 -2.99 9.98 8.10
C ALA A 89 -2.26 11.33 7.88
N PRO A 90 -0.93 11.34 7.65
CA PRO A 90 -0.17 12.57 7.48
C PRO A 90 -0.42 13.27 6.14
N PHE A 91 -1.33 12.72 5.31
CA PHE A 91 -1.70 13.20 3.99
C PHE A 91 -3.21 13.33 3.88
N GLN A 92 -3.66 14.24 3.00
CA GLN A 92 -5.08 14.38 2.68
C GLN A 92 -5.58 13.08 2.06
N THR A 93 -6.40 12.36 2.82
CA THR A 93 -7.13 11.20 2.32
C THR A 93 -8.45 11.69 1.73
N SER A 94 -8.70 11.40 0.46
CA SER A 94 -9.99 11.69 -0.17
C SER A 94 -11.12 10.93 0.54
N GLU A 95 -12.26 11.60 0.71
CA GLU A 95 -13.48 10.94 1.18
C GLU A 95 -13.80 9.78 0.22
N GLY A 96 -13.78 8.55 0.75
CA GLY A 96 -13.97 7.35 -0.06
C GLY A 96 -12.80 6.38 -0.08
N PHE A 97 -11.66 6.70 0.55
CA PHE A 97 -10.54 5.76 0.65
C PHE A 97 -10.42 5.15 2.05
N VAL A 98 -10.03 3.88 2.09
CA VAL A 98 -9.49 3.21 3.28
C VAL A 98 -8.00 3.43 3.29
N VAL A 99 -7.46 3.81 4.45
CA VAL A 99 -6.01 3.92 4.66
C VAL A 99 -5.64 3.00 5.81
N MET A 100 -4.57 2.24 5.62
CA MET A 100 -4.00 1.38 6.65
C MET A 100 -2.51 1.70 6.81
N THR A 101 -2.04 1.69 8.05
CA THR A 101 -0.63 1.93 8.41
C THR A 101 0.03 0.61 8.78
N TYR A 102 1.25 0.40 8.31
CA TYR A 102 2.08 -0.72 8.74
C TYR A 102 2.51 -0.49 10.19
N SER A 103 2.36 -1.51 11.04
CA SER A 103 2.57 -1.40 12.49
C SER A 103 3.85 -2.04 13.01
N ASP A 104 4.59 -2.75 12.15
CA ASP A 104 5.78 -3.53 12.52
C ASP A 104 7.04 -2.91 11.88
N LEU A 105 7.36 -1.70 12.31
CA LEU A 105 8.55 -0.94 11.90
C LEU A 105 9.46 -0.70 13.10
#